data_AF-A0A8R1IEJ3-F1
#
_entry.id   AF-A0A8R1IEJ3-F1
#
_cell.length_a   1.000
_cell.length_b   1.000
_cell.length_c   1.000
_cell.angle_alpha   90.00
_cell.angle_beta   90.00
_cell.angle_gamma   90.00
#
_symmetry.space_group_name_H-M   'P 1'
#
loop_
_entity.id
_entity.type
_entity.pdbx_description
1 polymer ?
#
loop_
_entity_poly.entity_id
_entity_poly.type
_entity_poly.pdbx_seq_one_letter_code
_entity_poly.pdbx_strand_id
1 'polypeptide(L)'
;MEVTEESERIVEDAVMRALETMLNQESSNNGSSSEKRIIDSQQANADSKSAQFTGEVLEEATRVLVKEFGMDIIPVANAVINKWKLEDEDEDANANAQNEKCNRSSSKKEASSHVEIEATTTRTITGNCNNRQNPELGNSVTTLRRVLGGAFYADGLGRIRTRSVTGEVLPSARLISNSLHDDRDNEVFSSNTNHLHMIIGQFIAHDMVFIPSSV
;
A
#
# COMPACT_ATOMS: atom_id res chain seq x y z
N MET A 1 7.97 -8.14 21.25
CA MET A 1 6.84 -8.95 21.76
C MET A 1 6.74 -10.12 20.82
N GLU A 2 6.90 -11.34 21.33
CA GLU A 2 6.91 -12.56 20.52
C GLU A 2 5.49 -12.92 20.08
N VAL A 3 5.38 -13.60 18.94
CA VAL A 3 4.10 -14.16 18.47
C VAL A 3 3.72 -15.29 19.42
N THR A 4 2.57 -15.14 20.07
CA THR A 4 1.97 -16.10 21.01
C THR A 4 0.59 -16.52 20.52
N GLU A 5 0.09 -17.66 20.97
CA GLU A 5 -1.29 -18.11 20.68
C GLU A 5 -2.32 -17.04 21.07
N GLU A 6 -2.08 -16.31 22.17
CA GLU A 6 -2.95 -15.22 22.59
C GLU A 6 -2.95 -14.08 21.58
N SER A 7 -1.78 -13.65 21.09
CA SER A 7 -1.70 -12.60 20.08
C SER A 7 -2.30 -13.01 18.74
N GLU A 8 -2.18 -14.29 18.35
CA GLU A 8 -2.81 -14.81 17.14
C GLU A 8 -4.34 -14.74 17.26
N ARG A 9 -4.89 -15.19 18.39
CA ARG A 9 -6.33 -15.12 18.65
C ARG A 9 -6.86 -13.69 18.67
N ILE A 10 -6.09 -12.73 19.20
CA ILE A 10 -6.47 -11.30 19.21
C ILE A 10 -6.56 -10.76 17.78
N VAL A 11 -5.57 -11.07 16.93
CA VAL A 11 -5.55 -10.60 15.54
C VAL A 11 -6.65 -11.27 14.73
N GLU A 12 -6.85 -12.57 14.90
CA GLU A 12 -7.92 -13.35 14.25
C GLU A 12 -9.31 -12.80 14.60
N ASP A 13 -9.57 -12.56 15.89
CA ASP A 13 -10.83 -11.96 16.36
C ASP A 13 -11.06 -10.57 15.75
N ALA A 14 -10.03 -9.73 15.66
CA ALA A 14 -10.15 -8.43 15.03
C ALA A 14 -10.47 -8.51 13.52
N VAL A 15 -9.86 -9.46 12.80
CA VAL A 15 -10.15 -9.70 11.38
C VAL A 15 -11.59 -10.20 11.20
N MET A 16 -12.05 -11.12 12.04
CA MET A 16 -13.43 -11.63 11.99
C MET A 16 -14.47 -10.54 12.26
N ARG A 17 -14.20 -9.65 13.24
CA ARG A 17 -15.07 -8.49 13.53
C ARG A 17 -15.06 -7.47 12.38
N ALA A 18 -13.93 -7.26 11.72
CA ALA A 18 -13.84 -6.43 10.54
C ALA A 18 -14.67 -6.99 9.38
N LEU A 19 -14.58 -8.30 9.12
CA LEU A 19 -15.40 -8.99 8.12
C LEU A 19 -16.90 -8.86 8.38
N GLU A 20 -17.35 -9.08 9.63
CA GLU A 20 -18.75 -8.90 10.01
C GLU A 20 -19.22 -7.46 9.77
N THR A 21 -18.37 -6.48 10.08
CA THR A 21 -18.67 -5.06 9.86
C THR A 21 -18.84 -4.75 8.37
N MET A 22 -17.99 -5.29 7.50
CA MET A 22 -18.09 -5.11 6.04
C MET A 22 -19.35 -5.76 5.47
N LEU A 23 -19.68 -6.98 5.88
CA LEU A 23 -20.90 -7.70 5.45
C LEU A 23 -22.19 -6.94 5.83
N ASN A 24 -22.20 -6.35 7.02
CA ASN A 24 -23.33 -5.54 7.49
C ASN A 24 -23.47 -4.22 6.70
N GLN A 25 -22.36 -3.61 6.26
CA GLN A 25 -22.38 -2.41 5.43
C GLN A 25 -22.95 -2.67 4.03
N GLU A 26 -22.56 -3.76 3.37
CA GLU A 26 -23.12 -4.14 2.06
C GLU A 26 -24.65 -4.33 2.12
N SER A 27 -25.14 -4.93 3.20
CA SER A 27 -26.58 -5.15 3.42
C SER A 27 -27.35 -3.83 3.57
N SER A 28 -26.71 -2.77 4.07
CA SER A 28 -27.29 -1.43 4.22
C SER A 28 -27.23 -0.57 2.94
N ASN A 29 -26.22 -0.78 2.08
CA ASN A 29 -26.00 -0.01 0.85
C ASN A 29 -26.80 -0.52 -0.36
N ASN A 30 -27.41 -1.71 -0.28
CA ASN A 30 -28.32 -2.23 -1.30
C ASN A 30 -29.62 -1.39 -1.49
N GLY A 31 -29.80 -0.30 -0.74
CA GLY A 31 -30.91 0.64 -0.88
C GLY A 31 -30.67 1.85 -1.81
N SER A 32 -29.46 2.09 -2.33
CA SER A 32 -29.21 3.27 -3.18
C SER A 32 -28.03 3.09 -4.14
N SER A 33 -28.25 2.34 -5.22
CA SER A 33 -27.40 2.42 -6.41
C SER A 33 -28.24 2.98 -7.55
N SER A 34 -28.20 4.30 -7.73
CA SER A 34 -28.52 4.87 -9.04
C SER A 34 -27.52 4.29 -10.05
N GLU A 35 -28.01 3.51 -11.01
CA GLU A 35 -27.23 2.95 -12.12
C GLU A 35 -26.52 4.06 -12.90
N LYS A 36 -25.36 4.51 -12.41
CA LYS A 36 -24.40 5.21 -13.24
C LYS A 36 -23.81 4.15 -14.16
N ARG A 37 -24.01 4.35 -15.45
CA ARG A 37 -23.47 3.51 -16.52
C ARG A 37 -21.94 3.54 -16.46
N ILE A 38 -21.36 2.68 -15.63
CA ILE A 38 -19.91 2.45 -15.61
C ILE A 38 -19.55 1.91 -16.99
N ILE A 39 -18.68 2.63 -17.70
CA ILE A 39 -18.16 2.15 -18.98
C ILE A 39 -17.39 0.87 -18.67
N ASP A 40 -17.68 -0.24 -19.37
CA ASP A 40 -17.11 -1.57 -19.13
C ASP A 40 -15.57 -1.57 -19.02
N SER A 41 -14.90 -0.65 -19.72
CA SER A 41 -13.45 -0.44 -19.65
C SER A 41 -12.91 0.16 -18.34
N GLN A 42 -13.78 0.59 -17.43
CA GLN A 42 -13.43 1.14 -16.10
C GLN A 42 -13.79 0.19 -14.95
N GLN A 43 -14.21 -1.04 -15.25
CA GLN A 43 -14.47 -2.02 -14.20
C GLN A 43 -13.17 -2.66 -13.73
N ALA A 44 -12.93 -2.63 -12.41
CA ALA A 44 -11.79 -3.30 -11.80
C ALA A 44 -11.84 -4.81 -12.10
N ASN A 45 -10.70 -5.42 -12.41
CA ASN A 45 -10.60 -6.86 -12.56
C ASN A 45 -10.84 -7.57 -11.21
N ALA A 46 -11.12 -8.88 -11.25
CA ALA A 46 -11.46 -9.66 -10.05
C ALA A 46 -10.34 -9.58 -8.99
N ASP A 47 -9.09 -9.65 -9.43
CA ASP A 47 -7.92 -9.60 -8.54
C ASP A 47 -7.82 -8.25 -7.82
N SER A 48 -8.06 -7.13 -8.51
CA SER A 48 -8.03 -5.80 -7.90
C SER A 48 -9.17 -5.63 -6.90
N LYS A 49 -10.37 -6.17 -7.19
CA LYS A 49 -11.50 -6.16 -6.26
C LYS A 49 -11.17 -6.95 -4.99
N SER A 50 -10.59 -8.14 -5.16
CA SER A 50 -10.17 -8.99 -4.03
C SER A 50 -9.08 -8.32 -3.19
N ALA A 51 -8.08 -7.72 -3.84
CA ALA A 51 -7.01 -6.99 -3.16
C ALA A 51 -7.53 -5.74 -2.44
N GLN A 52 -8.46 -5.01 -3.04
CA GLN A 52 -9.13 -3.87 -2.40
C GLN A 52 -9.90 -4.32 -1.16
N PHE A 53 -10.76 -5.35 -1.29
CA PHE A 53 -11.53 -5.89 -0.18
C PHE A 53 -10.62 -6.35 0.97
N THR A 54 -9.53 -7.05 0.65
CA THR A 54 -8.51 -7.46 1.63
C THR A 54 -7.92 -6.23 2.33
N GLY A 55 -7.61 -5.17 1.59
CA GLY A 55 -7.13 -3.90 2.14
C GLY A 55 -8.12 -3.23 3.08
N GLU A 56 -9.40 -3.19 2.73
CA GLU A 56 -10.48 -2.62 3.55
C GLU A 56 -10.68 -3.40 4.86
N VAL A 57 -10.66 -4.73 4.79
CA VAL A 57 -10.74 -5.61 5.96
C VAL A 57 -9.55 -5.39 6.88
N LEU A 58 -8.33 -5.33 6.33
CA LEU A 58 -7.13 -5.07 7.12
C LEU A 58 -7.14 -3.67 7.74
N GLU A 59 -7.64 -2.64 7.04
CA GLU A 59 -7.78 -1.30 7.60
C GLU A 59 -8.72 -1.31 8.82
N GLU A 60 -9.91 -1.92 8.69
CA GLU A 60 -10.90 -1.95 9.77
C GLU A 60 -10.42 -2.84 10.93
N ALA A 61 -9.80 -3.98 10.66
CA ALA A 61 -9.19 -4.82 11.70
C ALA A 61 -8.10 -4.06 12.46
N THR A 62 -7.27 -3.29 11.75
CA THR A 62 -6.25 -2.44 12.37
C THR A 62 -6.88 -1.37 13.26
N ARG A 63 -7.99 -0.76 12.81
CA ARG A 63 -8.74 0.22 13.61
C ARG A 63 -9.30 -0.39 14.89
N VAL A 64 -9.83 -1.61 14.83
CA VAL A 64 -10.31 -2.36 16.00
C VAL A 64 -9.18 -2.62 16.98
N LEU A 65 -8.05 -3.16 16.50
CA LEU A 65 -6.88 -3.45 17.34
C LEU A 65 -6.35 -2.21 18.04
N VAL A 66 -6.18 -1.10 17.32
CA VAL A 66 -5.66 0.16 17.90
C VAL A 66 -6.62 0.73 18.93
N LYS A 67 -7.93 0.60 18.72
CA LYS A 67 -8.95 1.09 19.66
C LYS A 67 -8.91 0.35 20.99
N GLU A 68 -8.64 -0.96 20.98
CA GLU A 68 -8.67 -1.81 22.17
C GLU A 68 -7.32 -1.90 22.89
N PHE A 69 -6.24 -2.03 22.12
CA PHE A 69 -4.90 -2.34 22.64
C PHE A 69 -3.89 -1.19 22.46
N GLY A 70 -4.27 -0.11 21.78
CA GLY A 70 -3.37 1.00 21.46
C GLY A 70 -2.42 0.70 20.30
N MET A 71 -1.49 1.62 20.01
CA MET A 71 -0.59 1.51 18.84
C MET A 71 0.50 0.44 18.98
N ASP A 72 0.81 0.02 20.21
CA ASP A 72 1.89 -0.92 20.49
C ASP A 72 1.59 -2.35 20.01
N ILE A 73 0.33 -2.65 19.66
CA ILE A 73 -0.09 -3.94 19.10
C ILE A 73 0.34 -4.12 17.63
N ILE A 74 0.55 -3.02 16.89
CA ILE A 74 0.78 -3.06 15.43
C ILE A 74 2.00 -3.91 15.03
N PRO A 75 3.17 -3.80 15.68
CA PRO A 75 4.31 -4.66 15.36
C PRO A 75 4.01 -6.15 15.55
N VAL A 76 3.20 -6.50 16.55
CA VAL A 76 2.81 -7.89 16.83
C VAL A 76 1.81 -8.39 15.80
N ALA A 77 0.80 -7.57 15.48
CA ALA A 77 -0.17 -7.89 14.43
C ALA A 77 0.52 -8.12 13.07
N ASN A 78 1.50 -7.29 12.72
CA ASN A 78 2.31 -7.50 11.52
C ASN A 78 3.11 -8.80 11.56
N ALA A 79 3.65 -9.18 12.72
CA ALA A 79 4.37 -10.44 12.87
C ALA A 79 3.44 -11.67 12.71
N VAL A 80 2.23 -11.60 13.25
CA VAL A 80 1.18 -12.62 13.06
C VAL A 80 0.77 -12.74 11.59
N ILE A 81 0.49 -11.62 10.92
CA ILE A 81 0.12 -11.63 9.50
C ILE A 81 1.25 -12.19 8.63
N ASN A 82 2.51 -11.85 8.94
CA ASN A 82 3.65 -12.41 8.22
C ASN A 82 3.82 -13.91 8.46
N LYS A 83 3.49 -14.41 9.67
CA LYS A 83 3.45 -15.84 9.96
C LYS A 83 2.41 -16.55 9.08
N TRP A 84 1.17 -16.05 9.05
CA TRP A 84 0.11 -16.62 8.20
C TRP A 84 0.47 -16.64 6.72
N LYS A 85 1.08 -15.55 6.21
CA LYS A 85 1.56 -15.51 4.83
C LYS A 85 2.60 -16.60 4.51
N LEU A 86 3.51 -16.88 5.44
CA LEU A 86 4.52 -17.92 5.24
C LEU A 86 3.89 -19.33 5.30
N GLU A 87 2.89 -19.53 6.15
CA GLU A 87 2.14 -20.78 6.23
C GLU A 87 1.35 -21.03 4.94
N ASP A 88 0.67 -20.01 4.40
CA ASP A 88 -0.03 -20.08 3.11
C ASP A 88 0.93 -20.40 1.95
N GLU A 89 2.12 -19.79 1.92
CA GLU A 89 3.13 -20.02 0.89
C GLU A 89 3.71 -21.45 0.95
N ASP A 90 3.85 -22.04 2.14
CA ASP A 90 4.31 -23.42 2.32
C ASP A 90 3.23 -24.46 1.90
N GLU A 91 1.94 -24.13 2.06
CA GLU A 91 0.84 -24.96 1.57
C GLU A 91 0.75 -24.96 0.04
N ASP A 92 0.92 -23.80 -0.60
CA ASP A 92 0.92 -23.64 -2.07
C ASP A 92 2.19 -24.20 -2.74
N ALA A 93 3.33 -24.23 -2.03
CA ALA A 93 4.57 -24.82 -2.52
C ALA A 93 4.43 -26.32 -2.86
N ASN A 94 3.44 -27.02 -2.28
CA ASN A 94 3.17 -28.43 -2.56
C ASN A 94 2.13 -28.64 -3.69
N ALA A 95 1.45 -27.59 -4.15
CA ALA A 95 0.43 -27.65 -5.20
C ALA A 95 0.84 -26.96 -6.53
N ASN A 96 1.77 -26.00 -6.52
CA ASN A 96 2.37 -25.48 -7.75
C ASN A 96 3.73 -24.81 -7.47
N ALA A 97 4.82 -25.51 -7.79
CA ALA A 97 6.16 -24.94 -7.84
C ALA A 97 6.32 -24.01 -9.07
N GLN A 98 5.54 -22.95 -9.14
CA GLN A 98 5.63 -21.89 -10.15
C GLN A 98 5.35 -20.52 -9.51
N ASN A 99 6.05 -20.15 -8.44
CA ASN A 99 6.13 -18.74 -8.06
C ASN A 99 7.21 -18.06 -8.93
N GLU A 100 6.81 -17.73 -10.16
CA GLU A 100 7.57 -17.10 -11.26
C GLU A 100 7.95 -15.63 -10.98
N LYS A 101 8.38 -15.24 -9.78
CA LYS A 101 8.81 -13.85 -9.57
C LYS A 101 10.20 -13.58 -10.15
N CYS A 102 11.11 -14.56 -10.04
CA CYS A 102 12.43 -14.55 -10.66
C CYS A 102 12.64 -15.94 -11.30
N ASN A 103 12.93 -16.04 -12.60
CA ASN A 103 13.09 -17.31 -13.29
C ASN A 103 13.98 -18.30 -12.50
N ARG A 104 13.41 -19.47 -12.16
CA ARG A 104 14.12 -20.61 -11.58
C ARG A 104 14.63 -21.49 -12.72
N SER A 105 15.94 -21.65 -12.91
CA SER A 105 16.42 -22.88 -13.55
C SER A 105 16.32 -24.02 -12.56
N SER A 106 15.47 -25.00 -12.88
CA SER A 106 15.57 -26.31 -12.28
C SER A 106 16.83 -27.01 -12.78
N SER A 107 17.94 -26.87 -12.06
CA SER A 107 19.05 -27.83 -12.13
C SER A 107 19.33 -28.38 -10.73
N LYS A 108 18.58 -29.44 -10.42
CA LYS A 108 18.79 -30.49 -9.41
C LYS A 108 19.77 -30.22 -8.25
N LYS A 109 19.18 -30.27 -7.04
CA LYS A 109 19.69 -30.80 -5.76
C LYS A 109 21.04 -30.25 -5.27
N GLU A 110 20.99 -29.40 -4.25
CA GLU A 110 21.37 -29.76 -2.87
C GLU A 110 21.06 -28.59 -1.92
N ALA A 111 20.85 -28.91 -0.65
CA ALA A 111 20.37 -28.01 0.39
C ALA A 111 21.31 -26.81 0.60
N SER A 112 20.90 -25.64 0.11
CA SER A 112 21.38 -24.34 0.58
C SER A 112 20.35 -23.28 0.19
N SER A 113 19.92 -22.46 1.13
CA SER A 113 18.88 -21.43 1.04
C SER A 113 19.28 -20.20 0.21
N HIS A 114 20.00 -20.40 -0.90
CA HIS A 114 20.35 -19.34 -1.83
C HIS A 114 19.43 -19.41 -3.06
N VAL A 115 18.51 -18.44 -3.15
CA VAL A 115 17.75 -18.16 -4.38
C VAL A 115 18.73 -17.69 -5.44
N GLU A 116 19.16 -18.58 -6.33
CA GLU A 116 20.03 -18.22 -7.44
C GLU A 116 19.15 -17.65 -8.57
N ILE A 117 18.99 -16.33 -8.56
CA ILE A 117 18.27 -15.59 -9.61
C ILE A 117 19.09 -15.71 -10.90
N GLU A 118 18.54 -16.35 -11.93
CA GLU A 118 19.18 -16.42 -13.24
C GLU A 118 19.49 -15.01 -13.76
N ALA A 119 20.71 -14.81 -14.26
CA ALA A 119 21.11 -13.54 -14.84
C ALA A 119 20.36 -13.30 -16.16
N THR A 120 19.29 -12.50 -16.11
CA THR A 120 18.60 -12.01 -17.31
C THR A 120 19.36 -10.84 -17.92
N THR A 121 19.31 -10.71 -19.24
CA THR A 121 19.92 -9.59 -19.98
C THR A 121 19.03 -8.36 -20.04
N THR A 122 17.75 -8.48 -19.65
CA THR A 122 16.73 -7.43 -19.70
C THR A 122 16.09 -7.21 -18.33
N ARG A 123 15.58 -5.99 -18.14
CA ARG A 123 14.78 -5.64 -16.95
C ARG A 123 13.39 -6.24 -17.06
N THR A 124 12.84 -6.68 -15.93
CA THR A 124 11.44 -7.06 -15.84
C THR A 124 10.55 -5.81 -15.95
N ILE A 125 9.35 -5.95 -16.53
CA ILE A 125 8.38 -4.84 -16.64
C ILE A 125 7.91 -4.37 -15.26
N THR A 126 7.84 -5.28 -14.29
CA THR A 126 7.40 -4.98 -12.92
C THR A 126 8.53 -4.44 -12.03
N GLY A 127 9.80 -4.50 -12.46
CA GLY A 127 10.95 -4.14 -11.63
C GLY A 127 11.41 -5.22 -10.65
N ASN A 128 10.72 -6.37 -10.58
CA ASN A 128 11.13 -7.52 -9.77
C ASN A 128 12.55 -7.99 -10.13
N CYS A 129 13.27 -8.50 -9.13
CA CYS A 129 14.60 -9.11 -9.24
C CYS A 129 15.72 -8.15 -9.68
N ASN A 130 15.45 -6.86 -9.77
CA ASN A 130 16.48 -5.85 -10.04
C ASN A 130 17.53 -5.84 -8.92
N ASN A 131 17.06 -5.88 -7.66
CA ASN A 131 17.91 -6.10 -6.51
C ASN A 131 18.00 -7.59 -6.18
N ARG A 132 19.21 -8.16 -6.25
CA ARG A 132 19.45 -9.60 -6.04
C ARG A 132 19.26 -10.06 -4.60
N GLN A 133 19.47 -9.19 -3.62
CA GLN A 133 19.34 -9.53 -2.21
C GLN A 133 17.90 -9.39 -1.73
N ASN A 134 17.17 -8.44 -2.28
CA ASN A 134 15.77 -8.19 -1.96
C ASN A 134 14.99 -7.91 -3.26
N PRO A 135 14.46 -8.97 -3.90
CA PRO A 135 13.87 -8.90 -5.24
C PRO A 135 12.69 -7.95 -5.39
N GLU A 136 12.04 -7.56 -4.29
CA GLU A 136 10.88 -6.66 -4.30
C GLU A 136 11.25 -5.18 -4.17
N LEU A 137 12.53 -4.84 -3.96
CA LEU A 137 12.92 -3.43 -3.85
C LEU A 137 12.82 -2.71 -5.20
N GLY A 138 11.93 -1.73 -5.27
CA GLY A 138 11.75 -0.86 -6.44
C GLY A 138 10.89 -1.48 -7.54
N ASN A 139 10.14 -2.53 -7.24
CA ASN A 139 9.10 -3.01 -8.13
C ASN A 139 7.86 -2.10 -8.09
N SER A 140 7.00 -2.24 -9.10
CA SER A 140 5.74 -1.52 -9.17
C SER A 140 4.70 -2.08 -8.19
N VAL A 141 3.67 -1.28 -7.89
CA VAL A 141 2.53 -1.67 -7.03
C VAL A 141 2.97 -2.06 -5.61
N THR A 142 4.00 -1.39 -5.08
CA THR A 142 4.42 -1.53 -3.69
C THR A 142 4.36 -0.21 -2.94
N THR A 143 4.44 -0.31 -1.61
CA THR A 143 4.32 0.85 -0.73
C THR A 143 5.52 1.78 -0.84
N LEU A 144 5.29 3.08 -0.69
CA LEU A 144 6.38 4.07 -0.67
C LEU A 144 7.21 3.92 0.60
N ARG A 145 8.54 3.95 0.44
CA ARG A 145 9.48 3.94 1.56
C ARG A 145 9.39 5.24 2.37
N ARG A 146 9.22 5.12 3.68
CA ARG A 146 9.28 6.26 4.61
C ARG A 146 10.73 6.55 4.99
N VAL A 147 11.21 7.77 4.70
CA VAL A 147 12.60 8.19 4.99
C VAL A 147 12.76 8.67 6.45
N LEU A 148 11.78 9.41 6.96
CA LEU A 148 11.82 10.01 8.31
C LEU A 148 11.20 9.12 9.40
N GLY A 149 11.13 7.81 9.16
CA GLY A 149 10.54 6.85 10.10
C GLY A 149 9.02 6.87 10.11
N GLY A 150 8.42 7.03 11.29
CA GLY A 150 6.98 6.92 11.52
C GLY A 150 6.15 7.97 10.79
N ALA A 151 4.92 7.61 10.47
CA ALA A 151 3.93 8.54 9.93
C ALA A 151 3.29 9.36 11.05
N PHE A 152 2.96 10.62 10.78
CA PHE A 152 2.26 11.48 11.74
C PHE A 152 0.80 11.67 11.31
N TYR A 153 -0.09 10.89 11.92
CA TYR A 153 -1.54 10.98 11.76
C TYR A 153 -2.20 11.55 13.02
N ALA A 154 -3.42 12.08 12.90
CA ALA A 154 -4.16 12.64 14.04
C ALA A 154 -4.45 11.59 15.13
N ASP A 155 -4.59 10.33 14.74
CA ASP A 155 -4.87 9.19 15.60
C ASP A 155 -3.70 8.18 15.65
N GLY A 156 -2.54 8.53 15.08
CA GLY A 156 -1.40 7.62 14.97
C GLY A 156 -1.52 6.55 13.88
N LEU A 157 -2.69 6.38 13.26
CA LEU A 157 -2.94 5.30 12.29
C LEU A 157 -3.10 5.79 10.85
N GLY A 158 -4.07 6.66 10.60
CA GLY A 158 -4.43 7.03 9.23
C GLY A 158 -5.27 8.30 9.09
N ARG A 159 -5.82 8.85 10.18
CA ARG A 159 -6.62 10.07 10.10
C ARG A 159 -5.73 11.27 9.75
N ILE A 160 -6.17 12.05 8.77
CA ILE A 160 -5.50 13.28 8.36
C ILE A 160 -5.32 14.20 9.58
N ARG A 161 -4.12 14.77 9.71
CA ARG A 161 -3.76 15.65 10.80
C ARG A 161 -4.60 16.94 10.78
N THR A 162 -5.20 17.29 11.91
CA THR A 162 -6.00 18.53 12.07
C THR A 162 -5.39 19.54 13.04
N ARG A 163 -4.35 19.14 13.80
CA ARG A 163 -3.66 19.98 14.77
C ARG A 163 -2.15 20.04 14.48
N SER A 164 -1.55 21.17 14.79
CA SER A 164 -0.11 21.38 14.67
C SER A 164 0.65 20.71 15.82
N VAL A 165 1.98 20.75 15.76
CA VAL A 165 2.85 20.26 16.85
C VAL A 165 2.70 21.08 18.15
N THR A 166 2.12 22.28 18.08
CA THR A 166 1.84 23.13 19.25
C THR A 166 0.43 22.93 19.80
N GLY A 167 -0.39 22.07 19.19
CA GLY A 167 -1.78 21.79 19.58
C GLY A 167 -2.85 22.66 18.90
N GLU A 168 -2.43 23.75 18.25
CA GLU A 168 -3.32 24.66 17.51
C GLU A 168 -3.94 24.00 16.28
N VAL A 169 -5.14 24.42 15.89
CA VAL A 169 -5.85 23.89 14.71
C VAL A 169 -5.12 24.31 13.43
N LEU A 170 -4.95 23.35 12.50
CA LEU A 170 -4.33 23.64 11.21
C LEU A 170 -5.30 24.42 10.30
N PRO A 171 -4.82 25.46 9.60
CA PRO A 171 -5.62 26.15 8.59
C PRO A 171 -5.96 25.21 7.44
N SER A 172 -7.05 25.49 6.74
CA SER A 172 -7.40 24.72 5.54
C SER A 172 -6.36 24.91 4.44
N ALA A 173 -6.14 23.87 3.64
CA ALA A 173 -5.23 23.96 2.48
C ALA A 173 -5.64 25.10 1.52
N ARG A 174 -6.95 25.39 1.42
CA ARG A 174 -7.45 26.51 0.60
C ARG A 174 -7.06 27.87 1.16
N LEU A 175 -7.11 28.05 2.48
CA LEU A 175 -6.67 29.31 3.10
C LEU A 175 -5.18 29.55 2.86
N ILE A 176 -4.34 28.52 3.00
CA ILE A 176 -2.91 28.61 2.71
C ILE A 176 -2.69 28.95 1.23
N SER A 177 -3.37 28.25 0.31
CA SER A 177 -3.32 28.54 -1.13
C SER A 177 -3.68 29.99 -1.43
N ASN A 178 -4.79 30.50 -0.89
CA ASN A 178 -5.21 31.88 -1.10
C ASN A 178 -4.27 32.91 -0.48
N SER A 179 -3.57 32.57 0.61
CA SER A 179 -2.73 33.52 1.35
C SER A 179 -1.30 33.58 0.83
N LEU A 180 -0.79 32.47 0.27
CA LEU A 180 0.61 32.34 -0.15
C LEU A 180 0.81 32.22 -1.67
N HIS A 181 -0.17 31.68 -2.40
CA HIS A 181 -0.07 31.40 -3.84
C HIS A 181 -1.04 32.28 -4.66
N ASP A 182 -1.28 33.52 -4.22
CA ASP A 182 -2.14 34.46 -4.95
C ASP A 182 -1.36 35.16 -6.07
N ASP A 183 -1.12 34.44 -7.17
CA ASP A 183 -0.25 34.88 -8.27
C ASP A 183 -1.00 35.65 -9.37
N ARG A 184 -2.06 36.40 -9.02
CA ARG A 184 -3.02 36.92 -10.00
C ARG A 184 -2.42 37.73 -11.16
N ASP A 185 -1.26 38.36 -10.98
CA ASP A 185 -0.62 39.18 -12.01
C ASP A 185 0.92 39.10 -12.04
N ASN A 186 1.55 38.11 -11.39
CA ASN A 186 3.01 38.02 -11.23
C ASN A 186 3.62 36.81 -11.94
N GLU A 187 3.37 36.66 -13.23
CA GLU A 187 4.06 35.62 -14.02
C GLU A 187 5.55 35.95 -14.15
N VAL A 188 6.41 35.14 -13.52
CA VAL A 188 7.86 35.27 -13.59
C VAL A 188 8.43 34.23 -14.56
N PHE A 189 9.00 34.69 -15.66
CA PHE A 189 9.68 33.83 -16.63
C PHE A 189 11.19 33.77 -16.36
N SER A 190 11.75 32.56 -16.38
CA SER A 190 13.20 32.38 -16.36
C SER A 190 13.80 32.77 -17.71
N SER A 191 14.82 33.62 -17.72
CA SER A 191 15.56 33.97 -18.94
C SER A 191 16.45 32.83 -19.46
N ASN A 192 16.74 31.85 -18.60
CA ASN A 192 17.76 30.83 -18.83
C ASN A 192 17.17 29.41 -18.93
N THR A 193 15.84 29.28 -18.88
CA THR A 193 15.17 27.99 -18.84
C THR A 193 13.92 28.04 -19.69
N ASN A 194 13.81 27.13 -20.65
CA ASN A 194 12.61 27.01 -21.47
C ASN A 194 11.59 26.08 -20.81
N HIS A 195 10.38 26.04 -21.36
CA HIS A 195 9.28 25.25 -20.82
C HIS A 195 9.54 23.73 -20.79
N LEU A 196 10.43 23.23 -21.64
CA LEU A 196 10.80 21.80 -21.67
C LEU A 196 11.38 21.33 -20.33
N HIS A 197 11.99 22.22 -19.56
CA HIS A 197 12.47 21.91 -18.21
C HIS A 197 11.36 21.37 -17.30
N MET A 198 10.20 22.02 -17.28
CA MET A 198 9.05 21.58 -16.49
C MET A 198 8.49 20.26 -17.02
N ILE A 199 8.36 20.15 -18.35
CA ILE A 199 7.80 18.95 -19.00
C ILE A 199 8.67 17.71 -18.76
N ILE A 200 10.01 17.83 -18.87
CA ILE A 200 10.92 16.73 -18.55
C ILE A 200 10.81 16.35 -17.06
N GLY A 201 10.64 17.33 -16.17
CA GLY A 201 10.39 17.07 -14.75
C GLY A 201 9.16 16.19 -14.52
N GLN A 202 8.04 16.50 -15.19
CA GLN A 202 6.82 15.68 -15.12
C GLN A 202 7.03 14.29 -15.73
N PHE A 203 7.70 14.20 -16.89
CA PHE A 203 7.99 12.94 -17.56
C PHE A 203 8.79 11.99 -16.65
N ILE A 204 9.83 12.50 -15.99
CA ILE A 204 10.63 11.72 -15.04
C ILE A 204 9.81 11.37 -13.79
N ALA A 205 9.01 12.30 -13.26
CA ALA A 205 8.16 12.03 -12.10
C ALA A 205 7.18 10.88 -12.36
N HIS A 206 6.58 10.83 -13.56
CA HIS A 206 5.65 9.78 -13.95
C HIS A 206 6.32 8.41 -14.19
N ASP A 207 7.62 8.37 -14.52
CA ASP A 207 8.40 7.13 -14.60
C ASP A 207 8.78 6.60 -13.20
N MET A 208 8.89 7.49 -12.21
CA MET A 208 9.32 7.13 -10.86
C MET A 208 8.17 6.76 -9.92
N VAL A 209 7.03 7.47 -9.97
CA VAL A 209 5.97 7.31 -8.96
C VAL A 209 4.58 7.60 -9.52
N PHE A 210 3.64 6.74 -9.15
CA PHE A 210 2.21 6.94 -9.33
C PHE A 210 1.49 6.49 -8.06
N ILE A 211 0.64 7.35 -7.50
CA ILE A 211 -0.19 7.03 -6.32
C ILE A 211 -1.64 6.89 -6.81
N PRO A 212 -2.18 5.66 -6.88
CA PRO A 212 -3.57 5.46 -7.28
C PRO A 212 -4.50 6.07 -6.21
N SER A 213 -5.62 6.65 -6.67
CA SER A 213 -6.70 7.12 -5.81
C SER A 213 -7.95 6.30 -6.04
N SER A 214 -8.66 5.93 -4.97
CA SER A 214 -10.01 5.38 -5.05
C SER A 214 -10.97 6.45 -5.58
N VAL A 215 -11.62 6.18 -6.71
CA VAL A 215 -12.72 6.98 -7.28
C VAL A 215 -14.04 6.25 -7.15
#